data_AF-A0A5Q4H3H1-F1
#
_entry.id   AF-A0A5Q4H3H1-F1
#
_cell.length_a   1.000
_cell.length_b   1.000
_cell.length_c   1.000
_cell.angle_alpha   90.00
_cell.angle_beta   90.00
_cell.angle_gamma   90.00
#
_symmetry.space_group_name_H-M   'P 1'
#
loop_
_entity.id
_entity.type
_entity.pdbx_description
1 polymer ?
#
loop_
_entity_poly.entity_id
_entity_poly.type
_entity_poly.pdbx_seq_one_letter_code
_entity_poly.pdbx_strand_id
1 'polypeptide(L)'
;MTQSIVCKIRPVTWKICVQCEQSAQHVRSVLERHGFDSTSLVREPDLHDPGTFSFIATPPKESSLNSEELIALLRQDSTIDVAFAD
;
A
#
# COMPACT_ATOMS: atom_id res chain seq x y z
N MET A 1 33.75 -16.06 -19.33
CA MET A 1 33.39 -16.16 -17.90
C MET A 1 32.17 -15.30 -17.69
N THR A 2 31.03 -15.89 -17.34
CA THR A 2 29.76 -15.16 -17.20
C THR A 2 29.60 -14.82 -15.73
N GLN A 3 29.63 -13.54 -15.37
CA GLN A 3 29.36 -13.10 -14.01
C GLN A 3 27.85 -13.19 -13.75
N SER A 4 27.46 -13.96 -12.73
CA SER A 4 26.08 -14.02 -12.26
C SER A 4 25.75 -12.73 -11.51
N ILE A 5 24.80 -11.94 -12.02
CA ILE A 5 24.27 -10.78 -11.30
C ILE A 5 23.30 -11.32 -10.24
N VAL A 6 23.69 -11.25 -8.96
CA VAL A 6 22.79 -11.55 -7.84
C VAL A 6 22.08 -10.26 -7.42
N CYS A 7 20.95 -9.95 -8.06
CA CYS A 7 20.08 -8.85 -7.64
C CYS A 7 19.20 -9.30 -6.48
N LYS A 8 19.51 -8.88 -5.25
CA LYS A 8 18.60 -9.02 -4.11
C LYS A 8 17.57 -7.88 -4.15
N ILE A 9 16.50 -8.07 -4.93
CA ILE A 9 15.38 -7.12 -4.96
C ILE A 9 14.71 -7.18 -3.58
N ARG A 10 14.75 -6.07 -2.84
CA ARG A 10 14.02 -5.95 -1.58
C ARG A 10 12.52 -5.77 -1.88
N PRO A 11 11.62 -6.24 -1.01
CA PRO A 11 10.20 -5.94 -1.16
C PRO A 11 10.01 -4.42 -1.22
N VAL A 12 9.26 -3.98 -2.22
CA VAL A 12 8.86 -2.57 -2.38
C VAL A 12 7.91 -2.24 -1.25
N THR A 13 8.15 -1.15 -0.52
CA THR A 13 7.22 -0.66 0.50
C THR A 13 6.42 0.50 -0.06
N TRP A 14 5.11 0.51 0.18
CA TRP A 14 4.23 1.57 -0.31
C TRP A 14 3.78 2.47 0.84
N LYS A 15 3.88 3.79 0.64
CA LYS A 15 3.13 4.75 1.44
C LYS A 15 1.75 4.88 0.81
N ILE A 16 0.72 4.48 1.55
CA ILE A 16 -0.66 4.54 1.10
C ILE A 16 -1.32 5.72 1.81
N CYS A 17 -1.92 6.61 1.04
CA CYS A 17 -2.68 7.75 1.54
C CYS A 17 -4.15 7.53 1.24
N VAL A 18 -5.01 7.69 2.25
CA VAL A 18 -6.44 7.45 2.14
C VAL A 18 -7.18 8.59 2.83
N GLN A 19 -8.22 9.08 2.18
CA GLN A 19 -9.12 10.07 2.79
C GLN A 19 -9.99 9.41 3.84
N CYS A 20 -10.17 10.10 4.97
CA CYS A 20 -10.85 9.69 6.19
C CYS A 20 -10.24 8.47 6.91
N GLU A 21 -10.32 8.48 8.25
CA GLU A 21 -9.67 7.47 9.09
C GLU A 21 -10.29 6.08 8.90
N GLN A 22 -11.62 5.99 8.79
CA GLN A 22 -12.34 4.73 8.66
C GLN A 22 -11.96 4.00 7.36
N SER A 23 -11.89 4.72 6.24
CA SER A 23 -11.43 4.13 4.98
C SER A 23 -9.97 3.72 5.06
N ALA A 24 -9.11 4.51 5.71
CA ALA A 24 -7.71 4.13 5.91
C ALA A 24 -7.57 2.84 6.73
N GLN A 25 -8.38 2.67 7.78
CA GLN A 25 -8.46 1.42 8.56
C GLN A 25 -8.91 0.25 7.69
N HIS A 26 -9.94 0.44 6.87
CA HIS A 26 -10.44 -0.60 5.96
C HIS A 26 -9.37 -1.06 4.96
N VAL A 27 -8.73 -0.12 4.25
CA VAL A 27 -7.66 -0.42 3.28
C VAL A 27 -6.51 -1.16 3.97
N ARG A 28 -6.12 -0.73 5.18
CA ARG A 28 -5.09 -1.40 5.97
C ARG A 28 -5.47 -2.84 6.30
N SER A 29 -6.70 -3.07 6.77
CA SER A 29 -7.20 -4.42 7.08
C SER A 29 -7.36 -5.30 5.84
N VAL A 30 -7.63 -4.75 4.66
CA VAL A 30 -7.61 -5.51 3.40
C VAL A 30 -6.19 -6.02 3.14
N LEU A 31 -5.19 -5.14 3.18
CA LEU A 31 -3.80 -5.53 2.92
C LEU A 31 -3.25 -6.51 3.95
N GLU A 32 -3.57 -6.33 5.23
CA GLU A 32 -3.21 -7.28 6.30
C GLU A 32 -3.79 -8.68 6.05
N ARG A 33 -5.04 -8.78 5.55
CA ARG A 33 -5.64 -10.07 5.14
C ARG A 33 -4.90 -10.74 3.99
N HIS A 34 -4.21 -9.95 3.15
CA HIS A 34 -3.34 -10.44 2.08
C HIS A 34 -1.89 -10.66 2.53
N GLY A 35 -1.61 -10.61 3.84
CA GLY A 35 -0.29 -10.91 4.42
C GLY A 35 0.71 -9.76 4.34
N PHE A 36 0.24 -8.52 4.15
CA PHE A 36 1.10 -7.35 4.26
C PHE A 36 1.31 -6.98 5.73
N ASP A 37 2.54 -6.59 6.06
CA ASP A 37 2.82 -5.89 7.31
C ASP A 37 2.48 -4.40 7.13
N SER A 38 1.79 -3.81 8.11
CA SER A 38 1.36 -2.42 8.06
C SER A 38 1.81 -1.64 9.30
N THR A 39 2.09 -0.34 9.15
CA THR A 39 2.29 0.56 10.29
C THR A 39 0.97 1.11 10.81
N SER A 40 0.99 1.69 12.02
CA SER A 40 -0.12 2.49 12.52
C SER A 40 -0.48 3.63 11.56
N LEU A 41 -1.76 4.02 11.55
CA LEU A 41 -2.24 5.16 10.77
C LEU A 41 -1.67 6.45 11.35
N VAL A 42 -1.24 7.34 10.46
CA VAL A 42 -0.76 8.68 10.78
C VAL A 42 -1.67 9.68 10.06
N ARG A 43 -2.20 10.66 10.79
CA ARG A 43 -2.94 11.76 10.14
C ARG A 43 -1.93 12.68 9.46
N GLU A 44 -2.10 12.91 8.17
CA GLU A 44 -1.24 13.84 7.42
C GLU A 44 -1.59 15.29 7.80
N PRO A 45 -0.62 16.21 7.77
CA PRO A 45 -0.84 17.62 8.11
C PRO A 45 -1.54 18.42 7.01
N ASP A 46 -2.26 17.76 6.10
CA ASP A 46 -2.94 18.41 4.99
C ASP A 46 -4.27 19.07 5.40
N LEU A 47 -4.69 20.07 4.62
CA LEU A 47 -5.93 20.83 4.85
C LEU A 47 -7.12 20.23 4.08
N HIS A 48 -7.02 18.97 3.65
CA HIS A 48 -8.12 18.31 2.95
C HIS A 48 -9.27 17.99 3.93
N ASP A 49 -10.51 18.14 3.45
CA ASP A 49 -11.71 17.69 4.14
C ASP A 49 -12.49 16.76 3.19
N PRO A 50 -12.66 15.47 3.52
CA PRO A 50 -12.16 14.80 4.72
C PRO A 50 -10.63 14.70 4.78
N GLY A 51 -10.08 14.74 6.00
CA GLY A 51 -8.63 14.69 6.24
C GLY A 51 -7.98 13.38 5.77
N THR A 52 -6.71 13.46 5.35
CA THR A 52 -5.96 12.31 4.85
C THR A 52 -5.21 11.59 5.97
N PHE A 53 -5.19 10.28 5.87
CA PHE A 53 -4.39 9.40 6.72
C PHE A 53 -3.44 8.58 5.86
N SER A 54 -2.24 8.33 6.37
CA SER A 54 -1.26 7.50 5.70
C SER A 54 -0.75 6.36 6.57
N PHE A 55 -0.25 5.32 5.92
CA PHE A 55 0.50 4.25 6.54
C PHE A 55 1.47 3.62 5.54
N ILE A 56 2.46 2.89 6.05
CA ILE A 56 3.38 2.10 5.23
C ILE A 56 2.87 0.65 5.17
N ALA A 57 2.75 0.12 3.96
CA ALA A 57 2.44 -1.27 3.69
C ALA A 57 3.66 -1.98 3.10
N THR A 58 4.06 -3.09 3.71
CA THR A 58 5.18 -3.93 3.28
C THR A 58 4.63 -5.29 2.85
N PRO A 59 4.86 -5.72 1.60
CA PRO A 59 4.40 -7.01 1.13
C PRO A 59 5.21 -8.14 1.77
N PRO A 60 4.69 -9.38 1.77
CA PRO A 60 5.46 -10.53 2.21
C PRO A 60 6.74 -10.67 1.36
N LYS A 61 7.85 -11.10 2.00
CA LYS A 61 9.22 -11.10 1.41
C LYS A 61 9.35 -11.84 0.07
N GLU A 62 8.48 -12.81 -0.18
CA GLU A 62 8.49 -13.63 -1.39
C GLU A 62 7.60 -13.06 -2.50
N SER A 63 6.85 -11.99 -2.20
CA SER A 63 5.97 -11.35 -3.15
C SER A 63 6.75 -10.39 -4.05
N SER A 64 6.66 -10.63 -5.36
CA SER A 64 7.16 -9.72 -6.39
C SER A 64 6.11 -8.70 -6.83
N LEU A 65 5.17 -8.35 -5.94
CA LEU A 65 4.05 -7.47 -6.26
C LEU A 65 4.56 -6.11 -6.73
N ASN A 66 4.17 -5.73 -7.94
CA ASN A 66 4.39 -4.39 -8.48
C ASN A 66 3.19 -3.47 -8.15
N SER A 67 3.29 -2.19 -8.51
CA SER A 67 2.23 -1.22 -8.21
C SER A 67 0.90 -1.57 -8.89
N GLU A 68 0.90 -2.07 -10.13
CA GLU A 68 -0.32 -2.46 -10.86
C GLU A 68 -1.04 -3.63 -10.19
N GLU A 69 -0.27 -4.62 -9.73
CA GLU A 69 -0.80 -5.77 -8.99
C GLU A 69 -1.39 -5.34 -7.64
N LEU A 70 -0.78 -4.37 -6.96
CA LEU A 70 -1.31 -3.82 -5.71
C LEU A 70 -2.65 -3.11 -5.96
N ILE A 71 -2.73 -2.31 -7.03
CA ILE A 71 -3.96 -1.62 -7.42
C ILE A 71 -5.05 -2.65 -7.75
N ALA A 72 -4.70 -3.70 -8.51
CA ALA A 72 -5.64 -4.76 -8.87
C ALA A 72 -6.15 -5.48 -7.62
N LEU A 73 -5.28 -5.77 -6.64
CA LEU A 73 -5.66 -6.36 -5.35
C LEU A 73 -6.62 -5.45 -4.57
N LEU A 74 -6.31 -4.16 -4.45
CA LEU A 74 -7.17 -3.20 -3.76
C LEU A 74 -8.54 -3.08 -4.42
N ARG A 75 -8.60 -3.09 -5.76
CA ARG A 75 -9.84 -3.04 -6.54
C ARG A 75 -10.70 -4.32 -6.48
N GLN A 76 -10.19 -5.41 -5.89
CA GLN A 76 -11.04 -6.58 -5.59
C GLN A 76 -12.09 -6.23 -4.52
N ASP A 77 -11.81 -5.22 -3.69
CA ASP A 77 -12.78 -4.64 -2.78
C ASP A 77 -13.52 -3.48 -3.46
N SER A 78 -14.81 -3.67 -3.73
CA SER A 78 -15.65 -2.70 -4.45
C SER A 78 -15.82 -1.36 -3.72
N THR A 79 -15.43 -1.26 -2.44
CA THR A 79 -15.50 0.00 -1.69
C THR A 79 -14.22 0.83 -1.79
N ILE A 80 -13.16 0.31 -2.41
CA ILE A 80 -11.88 1.01 -2.56
C ILE A 80 -11.78 1.55 -3.98
N ASP A 81 -11.84 2.88 -4.10
CA ASP A 81 -11.46 3.57 -5.33
C ASP A 81 -10.02 4.07 -5.23
N VAL A 82 -9.20 3.72 -6.21
CA VAL A 82 -7.77 4.04 -6.24
C VAL A 82 -7.54 5.15 -7.26
N ALA A 83 -7.21 6.34 -6.75
CA ALA A 83 -6.87 7.52 -7.53
C ALA A 83 -5.36 7.79 -7.48
N PHE A 84 -4.83 8.40 -8.55
CA PHE A 84 -3.45 8.89 -8.62
C PHE A 84 -3.49 10.41 -8.58
N ALA A 85 -2.61 11.01 -7.77
CA ALA A 85 -2.39 12.45 -7.83
C ALA A 85 -1.57 12.74 -9.10
N ASP A 86 -2.14 13.52 -10.02
CA ASP A 86 -1.41 14.12 -11.15
C ASP A 86 -0.38 15.16 -10.68
#